data_AF-A0A1G7V9C9-F1
#
_entry.id   AF-A0A1G7V9C9-F1
#
_cell.length_a   1.000
_cell.length_b   1.000
_cell.length_c   1.000
_cell.angle_alpha   90.00
_cell.angle_beta   90.00
_cell.angle_gamma   90.00
#
_symmetry.space_group_name_H-M   'P 1'
#
loop_
_entity.id
_entity.type
_entity.pdbx_description
1 polymer ?
#
loop_
_entity_poly.entity_id
_entity_poly.type
_entity_poly.pdbx_seq_one_letter_code
_entity_poly.pdbx_strand_id
1 'polypeptide(L)'
;MLSRDSIRAFVALLLWWWCGPALALDAAALPHGALSLTPYLTVLEDPQATLDLDSARHRAAEFRSTGKADEALSFGYTRSAYWLRVSLHNPTDRPLDRMLEISNARLSDIQFYRPDAHGRYSVQRTGSAQPYATRPYPNRYYVFSLELAPHAEEVIYIRVWSEGAKLIPVTLWEPIAYAAYERQDYLAQGAYFGTAVAMMLFNLVLFLTLRDRLYLLYIGFVFCAVIALASQNGLAHEWLWPGMGGSWPNKLASIGFSLSAAMLTIFMRRMIQTRQVVPRLDVILRVLIAFFLAGPLFTIFFYVETAAPIGLAWAICSPLIMLIGVVCAFKRQRSAYYFTAAFLLLLIGNASSSLAALGMLPHNPLTNYGPQVGSCFEMLMLAFALADRVHVMRRQAIAAQANLIAGLQTSERMLELRVEQRTHELQTANDHLAALSMTDGLTGISNRRRFDEVLAAEWARAARQQHSLAIGLLDIDFFKQYNDHYGHQAGDDCLRRVAQAFKSQLQRGGDLVARYGGEEFAFIAPAVDADQALAIADAVCKAIASLELPHAHGPGGRLTVSIGVAAWTPLAGAAPADILRAADQALYRAKQLGRNRAEVH
;
A
#
# COMPACT_ATOMS: atom_id res chain seq x y z
N MET A 1 59.43 16.55 -52.21
CA MET A 1 60.59 16.55 -51.30
C MET A 1 60.67 17.92 -50.65
N LEU A 2 60.24 18.04 -49.39
CA LEU A 2 60.41 19.28 -48.62
C LEU A 2 61.92 19.49 -48.35
N SER A 3 62.42 20.72 -48.53
CA SER A 3 63.85 21.01 -48.36
C SER A 3 64.28 20.80 -46.90
N ARG A 4 65.55 20.45 -46.67
CA ARG A 4 66.11 20.27 -45.32
C ARG A 4 65.92 21.50 -44.44
N ASP A 5 65.85 22.69 -45.03
CA ASP A 5 65.61 23.95 -44.33
C ASP A 5 64.15 24.13 -43.92
N SER A 6 63.19 23.66 -44.74
CA SER A 6 61.77 23.63 -44.36
C SER A 6 61.51 22.67 -43.20
N ILE A 7 62.20 21.53 -43.18
CA ILE A 7 62.09 20.55 -42.08
C ILE A 7 62.75 21.11 -40.81
N ARG A 8 63.89 21.79 -40.92
CA ARG A 8 64.52 22.46 -39.78
C ARG A 8 63.69 23.63 -39.24
N ALA A 9 63.07 24.42 -40.11
CA ALA A 9 62.16 25.49 -39.71
C ALA A 9 60.89 24.93 -39.05
N PHE A 10 60.34 23.82 -39.56
CA PHE A 10 59.17 23.16 -38.98
C PHE A 10 59.48 22.47 -37.64
N VAL A 11 60.64 21.83 -37.52
CA VAL A 11 61.14 21.27 -36.26
C VAL A 11 61.51 22.37 -35.28
N ALA A 12 62.06 23.51 -35.73
CA ALA A 12 62.31 24.68 -34.89
C ALA A 12 61.01 25.35 -34.44
N LEU A 13 59.97 25.42 -35.28
CA LEU A 13 58.62 25.89 -34.91
C LEU A 13 57.94 24.93 -33.92
N LEU A 14 58.07 23.63 -34.12
CA LEU A 14 57.59 22.61 -33.19
C LEU A 14 58.34 22.67 -31.85
N LEU A 15 59.67 22.84 -31.88
CA LEU A 15 60.51 23.03 -30.69
C LEU A 15 60.26 24.38 -30.03
N TRP A 16 59.92 25.43 -30.78
CA TRP A 16 59.54 26.74 -30.24
C TRP A 16 58.14 26.71 -29.60
N TRP A 17 57.22 25.90 -30.14
CA TRP A 17 55.93 25.61 -29.51
C TRP A 17 56.07 24.72 -28.26
N TRP A 18 57.11 23.88 -28.19
CA TRP A 18 57.42 23.02 -27.04
C TRP A 18 58.33 23.64 -25.96
N CYS A 19 59.20 24.58 -26.33
CA CYS A 19 60.24 25.17 -25.47
C CYS A 19 60.24 26.71 -25.46
N GLY A 20 59.26 27.38 -26.08
CA GLY A 20 59.17 28.83 -26.09
C GLY A 20 58.98 29.39 -24.67
N PRO A 21 59.54 30.56 -24.35
CA PRO A 21 59.25 31.22 -23.09
C PRO A 21 57.74 31.41 -22.96
N ALA A 22 57.19 31.20 -21.76
CA ALA A 22 55.78 31.44 -21.48
C ALA A 22 55.42 32.86 -21.92
N LEU A 23 54.71 33.00 -23.04
CA LEU A 23 54.29 34.30 -23.54
C LEU A 23 53.39 34.92 -22.45
N ALA A 24 53.69 36.14 -22.03
CA ALA A 24 52.90 36.83 -21.03
C ALA A 24 51.46 36.98 -21.54
N LEU A 25 50.51 36.41 -20.81
CA LEU A 25 49.11 36.43 -21.20
C LEU A 25 48.55 37.83 -20.92
N ASP A 26 47.94 38.43 -21.93
CA ASP A 26 47.22 39.70 -21.77
C ASP A 26 46.01 39.51 -20.84
N ALA A 27 46.11 40.03 -19.62
CA ALA A 27 45.05 39.97 -18.62
C ALA A 27 43.87 40.89 -18.97
N ALA A 28 44.01 41.84 -19.89
CA ALA A 28 42.91 42.67 -20.39
C ALA A 28 42.01 41.91 -21.38
N ALA A 29 42.56 40.93 -22.10
CA ALA A 29 41.87 40.21 -23.16
C ALA A 29 41.02 39.03 -22.66
N LEU A 30 39.89 39.32 -22.00
CA LEU A 30 38.95 38.33 -21.48
C LEU A 30 37.67 38.25 -22.35
N PRO A 31 37.58 37.31 -23.32
CA PRO A 31 36.39 37.19 -24.15
C PRO A 31 35.18 36.82 -23.30
N HIS A 32 34.13 37.65 -23.32
CA HIS A 32 32.93 37.51 -22.46
C HIS A 32 33.22 37.59 -20.95
N GLY A 33 34.33 38.23 -20.56
CA GLY A 33 34.69 38.44 -19.16
C GLY A 33 35.31 37.22 -18.45
N ALA A 34 35.67 36.16 -19.19
CA ALA A 34 36.30 34.96 -18.65
C ALA A 34 37.30 34.33 -19.64
N LEU A 35 38.36 33.71 -19.14
CA LEU A 35 39.32 32.97 -19.94
C LEU A 35 39.86 31.77 -19.18
N SER A 36 39.77 30.57 -19.77
CA SER A 36 40.45 29.39 -19.22
C SER A 36 41.96 29.59 -19.34
N LEU A 37 42.66 29.53 -18.21
CA LEU A 37 44.11 29.62 -18.15
C LEU A 37 44.79 28.29 -18.50
N THR A 38 44.05 27.19 -18.53
CA THR A 38 44.58 25.84 -18.76
C THR A 38 45.53 25.71 -19.96
N PRO A 39 45.25 26.30 -21.14
CA PRO A 39 46.17 26.26 -22.29
C PRO A 39 47.47 27.06 -22.10
N TYR A 40 47.44 28.06 -21.20
CA TYR A 40 48.53 28.99 -20.93
C TYR A 40 49.39 28.57 -19.72
N LEU A 41 48.94 27.56 -18.98
CA LEU A 41 49.68 27.02 -17.85
C LEU A 41 50.86 26.18 -18.31
N THR A 42 52.01 26.44 -17.70
CA THR A 42 53.16 25.54 -17.74
C THR A 42 53.25 24.77 -16.43
N VAL A 43 53.63 23.49 -16.50
CA VAL A 43 53.56 22.56 -15.37
C VAL A 43 54.91 21.93 -15.11
N LEU A 44 55.26 21.83 -13.82
CA LEU A 44 56.38 21.05 -13.31
C LEU A 44 55.83 20.03 -12.30
N GLU A 45 56.12 18.75 -12.54
CA GLU A 45 55.79 17.68 -11.60
C GLU A 45 56.85 17.59 -10.50
N ASP A 46 56.39 17.49 -9.26
CA ASP A 46 57.19 17.25 -8.06
C ASP A 46 56.80 15.89 -7.44
N PRO A 47 57.45 14.79 -7.85
CA PRO A 47 57.09 13.44 -7.41
C PRO A 47 57.24 13.22 -5.91
N GLN A 48 58.13 13.97 -5.25
CA GLN A 48 58.39 13.84 -3.81
C GLN A 48 57.59 14.84 -2.98
N ALA A 49 56.93 15.81 -3.61
CA ALA A 49 56.18 16.89 -2.97
C ALA A 49 57.03 17.76 -2.02
N THR A 50 58.34 17.81 -2.23
CA THR A 50 59.33 18.49 -1.36
C THR A 50 59.83 19.82 -1.92
N LEU A 51 59.54 20.16 -3.17
CA LEU A 51 60.00 21.42 -3.76
C LEU A 51 59.30 22.60 -3.08
N ASP A 52 60.09 23.61 -2.73
CA ASP A 52 59.64 24.93 -2.33
C ASP A 52 59.65 25.91 -3.52
N LEU A 53 59.19 27.14 -3.29
CA LEU A 53 59.08 28.14 -4.35
C LEU A 53 60.44 28.45 -4.98
N ASP A 54 61.49 28.62 -4.19
CA ASP A 54 62.80 29.00 -4.73
C ASP A 54 63.42 27.88 -5.56
N SER A 55 63.29 26.63 -5.12
CA SER A 55 63.70 25.46 -5.89
C SER A 55 62.89 25.31 -7.19
N ALA A 56 61.58 25.55 -7.13
CA ALA A 56 60.72 25.54 -8.32
C ALA A 56 61.09 26.66 -9.30
N ARG A 57 61.42 27.86 -8.81
CA ARG A 57 61.88 29.00 -9.62
C ARG A 57 63.22 28.73 -10.28
N HIS A 58 64.17 28.12 -9.57
CA HIS A 58 65.44 27.70 -10.17
C HIS A 58 65.26 26.67 -11.29
N ARG A 59 64.20 25.86 -11.22
CA ARG A 59 63.81 24.88 -12.24
C ARG A 59 62.80 25.44 -13.25
N ALA A 60 62.70 26.76 -13.42
CA ALA A 60 61.75 27.39 -14.34
C ALA A 60 61.85 26.89 -15.80
N ALA A 61 63.03 26.44 -16.24
CA ALA A 61 63.25 25.88 -17.57
C ALA A 61 62.65 24.47 -17.77
N GLU A 62 62.32 23.77 -16.68
CA GLU A 62 61.72 22.43 -16.72
C GLU A 62 60.20 22.45 -16.81
N PHE A 63 59.57 23.62 -16.63
CA PHE A 63 58.14 23.78 -16.79
C PHE A 63 57.74 23.56 -18.25
N ARG A 64 56.83 22.60 -18.48
CA ARG A 64 56.36 22.27 -19.83
C ARG A 64 54.91 22.68 -20.00
N SER A 65 54.56 23.20 -21.17
CA SER A 65 53.15 23.32 -21.53
C SER A 65 52.55 21.93 -21.64
N THR A 66 51.31 21.77 -21.18
CA THR A 66 50.59 20.50 -21.31
C THR A 66 50.08 20.27 -22.73
N GLY A 67 50.09 21.30 -23.59
CA GLY A 67 49.73 21.21 -25.01
C GLY A 67 48.28 20.79 -25.28
N LYS A 68 47.44 20.70 -24.25
CA LYS A 68 46.04 20.28 -24.35
C LYS A 68 45.15 21.51 -24.20
N ALA A 69 44.36 21.80 -25.24
CA ALA A 69 43.23 22.73 -25.18
C ALA A 69 42.04 22.05 -24.49
N ASP A 70 42.20 21.69 -23.22
CA ASP A 70 41.16 21.12 -22.37
C ASP A 70 40.72 22.18 -21.33
N GLU A 71 39.51 22.09 -20.80
CA GLU A 71 39.01 23.03 -19.77
C GLU A 71 39.74 22.85 -18.42
N ALA A 72 40.42 21.72 -18.21
CA ALA A 72 41.15 21.41 -16.99
C ALA A 72 42.42 20.58 -17.23
N LEU A 73 43.44 20.78 -16.39
CA LEU A 73 44.58 19.87 -16.32
C LEU A 73 44.21 18.62 -15.51
N SER A 74 44.28 17.44 -16.12
CA SER A 74 43.98 16.18 -15.44
C SER A 74 45.23 15.31 -15.31
N PHE A 75 45.60 15.02 -14.07
CA PHE A 75 46.73 14.14 -13.72
C PHE A 75 46.27 12.83 -13.05
N GLY A 76 44.97 12.63 -12.87
CA GLY A 76 44.42 11.46 -12.20
C GLY A 76 44.87 11.33 -10.74
N TYR A 77 45.11 10.08 -10.29
CA TYR A 77 45.52 9.76 -8.93
C TYR A 77 47.03 9.52 -8.84
N THR A 78 47.80 10.59 -8.68
CA THR A 78 49.26 10.52 -8.43
C THR A 78 49.60 10.96 -7.01
N ARG A 79 50.80 10.63 -6.50
CA ARG A 79 51.28 11.14 -5.21
C ARG A 79 52.02 12.49 -5.34
N SER A 80 52.39 12.85 -6.57
CA SER A 80 53.14 14.05 -6.91
C SER A 80 52.38 15.33 -6.54
N ALA A 81 53.11 16.36 -6.13
CA ALA A 81 52.63 17.74 -6.18
C ALA A 81 52.86 18.29 -7.60
N TYR A 82 52.02 19.21 -8.05
CA TYR A 82 52.21 19.90 -9.34
C TYR A 82 52.37 21.39 -9.11
N TRP A 83 53.41 21.93 -9.71
CA TRP A 83 53.66 23.36 -9.79
C TRP A 83 53.13 23.88 -11.12
N LEU A 84 52.25 24.86 -11.05
CA LEU A 84 51.67 25.56 -12.18
C LEU A 84 52.28 26.95 -12.24
N ARG A 85 52.64 27.40 -13.43
CA ARG A 85 53.22 28.72 -13.68
C ARG A 85 52.48 29.40 -14.82
N VAL A 86 52.09 30.66 -14.59
CA VAL A 86 51.49 31.56 -15.58
C VAL A 86 52.12 32.95 -15.46
N SER A 87 52.38 33.60 -16.60
CA SER A 87 52.77 35.02 -16.64
C SER A 87 51.56 35.82 -17.09
N LEU A 88 51.15 36.81 -16.30
CA LEU A 88 50.05 37.73 -16.60
C LEU A 88 50.63 39.12 -16.86
N HIS A 89 50.22 39.74 -17.96
CA HIS A 89 50.61 41.09 -18.33
C HIS A 89 49.39 42.00 -18.36
N ASN A 90 49.50 43.18 -17.76
CA ASN A 90 48.53 44.26 -17.91
C ASN A 90 49.06 45.28 -18.94
N PRO A 91 48.56 45.30 -20.19
CA PRO A 91 49.02 46.26 -21.20
C PRO A 91 48.40 47.66 -21.05
N THR A 92 47.54 47.89 -20.06
CA THR A 92 46.75 49.11 -19.94
C THR A 92 47.38 50.12 -19.00
N ASP A 93 47.03 51.40 -19.16
CA ASP A 93 47.45 52.50 -18.28
C ASP A 93 46.74 52.52 -16.91
N ARG A 94 45.87 51.54 -16.63
CA ARG A 94 45.06 51.46 -15.41
C ARG A 94 45.32 50.15 -14.68
N PRO A 95 45.19 50.11 -13.34
CA PRO A 95 45.23 48.84 -12.63
C PRO A 95 44.07 47.95 -13.10
N LEU A 96 44.33 46.64 -13.22
CA LEU A 96 43.33 45.65 -13.59
C LEU A 96 43.02 44.73 -12.42
N ASP A 97 41.77 44.76 -11.98
CA ASP A 97 41.25 43.79 -11.02
C ASP A 97 40.82 42.51 -11.75
N ARG A 98 41.31 41.37 -11.27
CA ARG A 98 41.02 40.04 -11.81
C ARG A 98 40.74 39.07 -10.69
N MET A 99 39.97 38.02 -11.00
CA MET A 99 39.72 36.92 -10.08
C MET A 99 40.22 35.64 -10.74
N LEU A 100 41.16 34.96 -10.09
CA LEU A 100 41.64 33.65 -10.51
C LEU A 100 40.92 32.58 -9.70
N GLU A 101 40.11 31.77 -10.38
CA GLU A 101 39.35 30.69 -9.78
C GLU A 101 40.00 29.34 -10.11
N ILE A 102 40.09 28.47 -9.09
CA ILE A 102 40.37 27.04 -9.25
C ILE A 102 39.10 26.25 -8.90
N SER A 103 38.34 25.86 -9.92
CA SER A 103 36.97 25.33 -9.81
C SER A 103 36.91 23.83 -9.43
N ASN A 104 37.74 23.40 -8.48
CA ASN A 104 37.70 22.04 -7.91
C ASN A 104 37.89 22.08 -6.40
N ALA A 105 36.79 21.90 -5.66
CA ALA A 105 36.78 21.96 -4.20
C ALA A 105 37.56 20.83 -3.50
N ARG A 106 37.92 19.74 -4.19
CA ARG A 106 38.54 18.54 -3.59
C ARG A 106 40.07 18.58 -3.49
N LEU A 107 40.69 19.65 -4.00
CA LEU A 107 42.14 19.83 -3.91
C LEU A 107 42.54 20.03 -2.45
N SER A 108 43.39 19.15 -1.91
CA SER A 108 43.69 19.10 -0.47
C SER A 108 44.56 20.27 -0.02
N ASP A 109 45.60 20.61 -0.78
CA ASP A 109 46.54 21.69 -0.50
C ASP A 109 46.79 22.52 -1.76
N ILE A 110 46.57 23.82 -1.64
CA ILE A 110 46.80 24.83 -2.67
C ILE A 110 47.63 25.93 -2.03
N GLN A 111 48.79 26.19 -2.65
CA GLN A 111 49.66 27.29 -2.25
C GLN A 111 49.78 28.24 -3.43
N PHE A 112 49.26 29.44 -3.23
CA PHE A 112 49.22 30.49 -4.23
C PHE A 112 50.32 31.52 -3.94
N TYR A 113 51.25 31.66 -4.87
CA TYR A 113 52.41 32.52 -4.74
C TYR A 113 52.32 33.70 -5.72
N ARG A 114 52.31 34.92 -5.18
CA ARG A 114 52.24 36.16 -5.94
C ARG A 114 53.36 37.12 -5.55
N PRO A 115 54.06 37.76 -6.50
CA PRO A 115 55.07 38.77 -6.19
C PRO A 115 54.43 40.03 -5.59
N ASP A 116 55.08 40.63 -4.60
CA ASP A 116 54.80 41.98 -4.12
C ASP A 116 55.43 43.03 -5.04
N ALA A 117 55.19 44.33 -4.79
CA ALA A 117 55.76 45.43 -5.56
C ALA A 117 57.31 45.47 -5.54
N HIS A 118 57.96 44.72 -4.66
CA HIS A 118 59.41 44.59 -4.53
C HIS A 118 59.94 43.24 -5.07
N GLY A 119 59.09 42.44 -5.71
CA GLY A 119 59.44 41.13 -6.28
C GLY A 119 59.57 39.99 -5.26
N ARG A 120 59.21 40.19 -3.99
CA ARG A 120 59.13 39.12 -2.98
C ARG A 120 57.80 38.41 -3.07
N TYR A 121 57.79 37.10 -2.98
CA TYR A 121 56.56 36.33 -3.10
C TYR A 121 55.81 36.25 -1.77
N SER A 122 54.55 36.69 -1.77
CA SER A 122 53.59 36.38 -0.72
C SER A 122 52.94 35.02 -1.00
N VAL A 123 52.64 34.25 0.05
CA VAL A 123 52.01 32.93 -0.06
C VAL A 123 50.65 32.93 0.63
N GLN A 124 49.64 32.45 -0.09
CA GLN A 124 48.33 32.15 0.48
C GLN A 124 48.13 30.64 0.44
N ARG A 125 47.84 30.03 1.59
CA ARG A 125 47.66 28.58 1.75
C ARG A 125 46.19 28.28 2.01
N THR A 126 45.62 27.41 1.19
CA THR A 126 44.22 26.98 1.29
C THR A 126 44.07 25.55 0.75
N GLY A 127 42.86 25.02 0.69
CA GLY A 127 42.59 23.66 0.22
C GLY A 127 41.57 22.95 1.11
N SER A 128 41.12 21.76 0.70
CA SER A 128 40.13 20.99 1.44
C SER A 128 40.68 20.34 2.69
N ALA A 129 42.00 20.31 2.86
CA ALA A 129 42.64 19.90 4.11
C ALA A 129 42.74 21.03 5.13
N GLN A 130 42.36 22.26 4.77
CA GLN A 130 42.38 23.42 5.66
C GLN A 130 40.96 23.86 6.01
N PRO A 131 40.74 24.51 7.18
CA PRO A 131 39.45 25.10 7.50
C PRO A 131 38.97 26.09 6.43
N TYR A 132 37.65 26.21 6.23
CA TYR A 132 37.07 27.06 5.20
C TYR A 132 37.53 28.52 5.32
N ALA A 133 37.75 28.99 6.55
CA ALA A 133 38.21 30.34 6.85
C ALA A 133 39.60 30.70 6.26
N THR A 134 40.40 29.72 5.81
CA THR A 134 41.68 30.01 5.12
C THR A 134 41.48 30.43 3.66
N ARG A 135 40.25 30.38 3.13
CA ARG A 135 39.95 30.81 1.76
C ARG A 135 40.02 32.34 1.66
N PRO A 136 40.82 32.90 0.73
CA PRO A 136 40.96 34.35 0.58
C PRO A 136 39.67 35.06 0.19
N TYR A 137 38.78 34.37 -0.52
CA TYR A 137 37.47 34.84 -0.92
C TYR A 137 36.41 33.79 -0.53
N PRO A 138 35.28 34.19 0.08
CA PRO A 138 34.26 33.27 0.57
C PRO A 138 33.47 32.67 -0.60
N ASN A 139 33.91 31.52 -1.09
CA ASN A 139 33.27 30.75 -2.15
C ASN A 139 33.51 29.25 -1.95
N ARG A 140 32.64 28.40 -2.53
CA ARG A 140 32.77 26.93 -2.54
C ARG A 140 33.98 26.40 -3.32
N TYR A 141 34.54 27.21 -4.22
CA TYR A 141 35.81 27.01 -4.89
C TYR A 141 36.90 27.93 -4.34
N TYR A 142 38.13 27.83 -4.89
CA TYR A 142 39.26 28.63 -4.45
C TYR A 142 39.43 29.81 -5.38
N VAL A 143 39.22 31.02 -4.87
CA VAL A 143 39.25 32.26 -5.64
C VAL A 143 40.28 33.21 -5.05
N PHE A 144 41.15 33.73 -5.91
CA PHE A 144 42.22 34.64 -5.57
C PHE A 144 41.99 35.98 -6.28
N SER A 145 41.91 37.07 -5.53
CA SER A 145 41.82 38.42 -6.09
C SER A 145 43.22 38.90 -6.50
N LEU A 146 43.31 39.43 -7.71
CA LEU A 146 44.52 39.91 -8.35
C LEU A 146 44.32 41.37 -8.73
N GLU A 147 45.26 42.23 -8.35
CA GLU A 147 45.27 43.65 -8.74
C GLU A 147 46.56 43.91 -9.51
N LEU A 148 46.50 43.84 -10.84
CA LEU A 148 47.68 43.99 -11.69
C LEU A 148 47.95 45.48 -11.94
N ALA A 149 49.11 45.98 -11.51
CA ALA A 149 49.50 47.37 -11.75
C ALA A 149 49.60 47.69 -13.27
N PRO A 150 49.43 48.96 -13.67
CA PRO A 150 49.59 49.38 -15.06
C PRO A 150 50.93 48.94 -15.65
N HIS A 151 50.94 48.39 -16.86
CA HIS A 151 52.13 47.90 -17.58
C HIS A 151 52.94 46.81 -16.85
N ALA A 152 52.41 46.23 -15.76
CA ALA A 152 53.12 45.20 -14.99
C ALA A 152 53.05 43.84 -15.68
N GLU A 153 54.11 43.06 -15.51
CA GLU A 153 54.14 41.63 -15.82
C GLU A 153 54.39 40.86 -14.51
N GLU A 154 53.42 40.07 -14.08
CA GLU A 154 53.49 39.28 -12.86
C GLU A 154 53.53 37.79 -13.18
N VAL A 155 54.56 37.09 -12.68
CA VAL A 155 54.67 35.63 -12.79
C VAL A 155 54.11 34.98 -11.52
N ILE A 156 53.00 34.27 -11.67
CA ILE A 156 52.29 33.58 -10.59
C ILE A 156 52.68 32.10 -10.58
N TYR A 157 52.91 31.58 -9.37
CA TYR A 157 53.14 30.15 -9.14
C TYR A 157 52.04 29.58 -8.25
N ILE A 158 51.53 28.41 -8.63
CA ILE A 158 50.50 27.69 -7.86
C ILE A 158 51.00 26.27 -7.62
N ARG A 159 51.20 25.89 -6.37
CA ARG A 159 51.49 24.49 -6.00
C ARG A 159 50.18 23.83 -5.61
N VAL A 160 49.86 22.71 -6.26
CA VAL A 160 48.65 21.93 -5.98
C VAL A 160 49.04 20.52 -5.59
N TRP A 161 48.49 20.05 -4.47
CA TRP A 161 48.57 18.68 -4.01
C TRP A 161 47.19 18.20 -3.54
N SER A 162 46.89 16.93 -3.76
CA SER A 162 45.63 16.32 -3.33
C SER A 162 45.82 14.85 -3.05
N GLU A 163 45.11 14.34 -2.04
CA GLU A 163 45.00 12.90 -1.80
C GLU A 163 44.12 12.20 -2.85
N GLY A 164 43.25 12.95 -3.52
CA GLY A 164 42.36 12.46 -4.57
C GLY A 164 42.84 12.77 -5.99
N ALA A 165 41.90 12.64 -6.94
CA ALA A 165 42.12 12.99 -8.34
C ALA A 165 42.48 14.47 -8.50
N LYS A 166 43.59 14.73 -9.21
CA LYS A 166 44.08 16.08 -9.49
C LYS A 166 43.54 16.55 -10.82
N LEU A 167 42.47 17.33 -10.70
CA LEU A 167 41.83 17.98 -11.82
C LEU A 167 41.81 19.48 -11.54
N ILE A 168 42.51 20.26 -12.36
CA ILE A 168 42.82 21.65 -12.06
C ILE A 168 42.29 22.54 -13.20
N PRO A 169 41.00 22.89 -13.17
CA PRO A 169 40.43 23.92 -14.02
C PRO A 169 40.83 25.27 -13.41
N VAL A 170 41.50 26.10 -14.20
CA VAL A 170 41.90 27.45 -13.76
C VAL A 170 41.30 28.45 -14.73
N THR A 171 40.54 29.39 -14.21
CA THR A 171 39.86 30.40 -15.02
C THR A 171 40.17 31.78 -14.46
N LEU A 172 40.52 32.70 -15.35
CA LEU A 172 40.69 34.11 -15.05
C LEU A 172 39.39 34.85 -15.40
N TRP A 173 38.88 35.63 -14.47
CA TRP A 173 37.61 36.32 -14.59
C TRP A 173 37.75 37.83 -14.38
N GLU A 174 36.89 38.58 -15.06
CA GLU A 174 36.55 39.94 -14.66
C GLU A 174 35.64 39.91 -13.41
N PRO A 175 35.81 40.80 -12.42
CA PRO A 175 35.02 40.77 -11.19
C PRO A 175 33.50 40.82 -11.40
N ILE A 176 33.02 41.62 -12.36
CA ILE A 176 31.58 41.74 -12.66
C ILE A 176 31.04 40.44 -13.30
N ALA A 177 31.80 39.86 -14.23
CA ALA A 177 31.44 38.59 -14.86
C ALA A 177 31.46 37.45 -13.83
N TYR A 178 32.45 37.44 -12.92
CA TYR A 178 32.54 36.47 -11.84
C TYR A 178 31.34 36.56 -10.89
N ALA A 179 30.97 37.76 -10.43
CA ALA A 179 29.81 37.94 -9.56
C ALA A 179 28.50 37.47 -10.21
N ALA A 180 28.35 37.67 -11.53
CA ALA A 180 27.20 37.16 -12.28
C ALA A 180 27.21 35.62 -12.39
N TYR A 181 28.38 35.03 -12.66
CA TYR A 181 28.60 33.58 -12.69
C TYR A 181 28.33 32.93 -11.34
N GLU A 182 28.93 33.45 -10.27
CA GLU A 182 28.75 33.00 -8.89
C GLU A 182 27.28 32.99 -8.50
N ARG A 183 26.54 34.08 -8.79
CA ARG A 183 25.10 34.13 -8.52
C ARG A 183 24.32 33.05 -9.27
N GLN A 184 24.61 32.83 -10.55
CA GLN A 184 23.94 31.78 -11.34
C GLN A 184 24.28 30.39 -10.81
N ASP A 185 25.54 30.18 -10.43
CA ASP A 185 26.02 28.93 -9.88
C ASP A 185 25.32 28.59 -8.55
N TYR A 186 25.30 29.51 -7.58
CA TYR A 186 24.61 29.29 -6.31
C TYR A 186 23.09 29.16 -6.47
N LEU A 187 22.46 29.85 -7.44
CA LEU A 187 21.04 29.64 -7.78
C LEU A 187 20.80 28.21 -8.29
N ALA A 188 21.66 27.70 -9.17
CA ALA A 188 21.56 26.33 -9.68
C ALA A 188 21.76 25.29 -8.56
N GLN A 189 22.74 25.49 -7.67
CA GLN A 189 22.93 24.63 -6.51
C GLN A 189 21.73 24.68 -5.55
N GLY A 190 21.22 25.88 -5.24
CA GLY A 190 20.03 26.07 -4.41
C GLY A 190 18.80 25.35 -4.97
N ALA A 191 18.56 25.44 -6.29
CA ALA A 191 17.48 24.73 -6.95
C ALA A 191 17.63 23.20 -6.87
N TYR A 192 18.86 22.68 -7.05
CA TYR A 192 19.16 21.25 -6.93
C TYR A 192 18.89 20.73 -5.51
N PHE A 193 19.51 21.33 -4.50
CA PHE A 193 19.35 20.88 -3.12
C PHE A 193 17.93 21.10 -2.60
N GLY A 194 17.25 22.17 -3.02
CA GLY A 194 15.83 22.39 -2.75
C GLY A 194 14.93 21.28 -3.30
N THR A 195 15.18 20.85 -4.54
CA THR A 195 14.47 19.71 -5.16
C THR A 195 14.71 18.42 -4.38
N ALA A 196 15.94 18.18 -3.95
CA ALA A 196 16.28 17.00 -3.17
C ALA A 196 15.58 16.96 -1.80
N VAL A 197 15.55 18.09 -1.09
CA VAL A 197 14.82 18.21 0.19
C VAL A 197 13.32 18.01 -0.03
N ALA A 198 12.73 18.65 -1.04
CA ALA A 198 11.32 18.48 -1.38
C ALA A 198 10.99 17.02 -1.68
N MET A 199 11.85 16.33 -2.43
CA MET A 199 11.65 14.92 -2.77
C MET A 199 11.80 14.00 -1.54
N MET A 200 12.74 14.27 -0.63
CA MET A 200 12.84 13.54 0.63
C MET A 200 11.60 13.71 1.51
N LEU A 201 11.07 14.94 1.63
CA LEU A 201 9.83 15.22 2.37
C LEU A 201 8.61 14.54 1.73
N PHE A 202 8.49 14.60 0.39
CA PHE A 202 7.44 13.91 -0.34
C PHE A 202 7.45 12.40 -0.07
N ASN A 203 8.62 11.77 -0.16
CA ASN A 203 8.76 10.34 0.15
C ASN A 203 8.52 10.03 1.63
N LEU A 204 8.82 10.96 2.55
CA LEU A 204 8.53 10.78 3.97
C LEU A 204 7.01 10.77 4.21
N VAL A 205 6.25 11.65 3.56
CA VAL A 205 4.78 11.63 3.60
C VAL A 205 4.25 10.32 3.03
N LEU A 206 4.77 9.85 1.89
CA LEU A 206 4.40 8.55 1.33
C LEU A 206 4.73 7.39 2.28
N PHE A 207 5.87 7.43 2.98
CA PHE A 207 6.19 6.45 4.00
C PHE A 207 5.19 6.47 5.17
N LEU A 208 4.85 7.65 5.69
CA LEU A 208 3.94 7.77 6.85
C LEU A 208 2.53 7.28 6.52
N THR A 209 2.09 7.51 5.28
CA THR A 209 0.77 7.09 4.79
C THR A 209 0.71 5.62 4.40
N LEU A 210 1.72 5.10 3.70
CA LEU A 210 1.72 3.73 3.14
C LEU A 210 2.46 2.70 3.98
N ARG A 211 3.31 3.14 4.92
CA ARG A 211 4.16 2.31 5.79
C ARG A 211 5.09 1.32 5.05
N ASP A 212 5.31 1.52 3.74
CA ASP A 212 6.25 0.72 2.95
C ASP A 212 7.69 1.22 3.14
N ARG A 213 8.58 0.32 3.60
CA ARG A 213 10.00 0.64 3.86
C ARG A 213 10.78 1.03 2.60
N LEU A 214 10.24 0.79 1.40
CA LEU A 214 10.85 1.20 0.14
C LEU A 214 11.06 2.72 0.07
N TYR A 215 10.14 3.51 0.60
CA TYR A 215 10.25 4.97 0.65
C TYR A 215 11.39 5.44 1.57
N LEU A 216 11.60 4.77 2.72
CA LEU A 216 12.73 5.08 3.60
C LEU A 216 14.08 4.77 2.96
N LEU A 217 14.18 3.66 2.21
CA LEU A 217 15.40 3.33 1.47
C LEU A 217 15.72 4.40 0.43
N TYR A 218 14.70 4.92 -0.23
CA TYR A 218 14.87 6.00 -1.19
C TYR A 218 15.34 7.30 -0.52
N ILE A 219 14.72 7.69 0.60
CA ILE A 219 15.19 8.85 1.39
C ILE A 219 16.65 8.66 1.81
N GLY A 220 17.01 7.47 2.29
CA GLY A 220 18.40 7.16 2.66
C GLY A 220 19.38 7.27 1.48
N PHE A 221 18.97 6.82 0.29
CA PHE A 221 19.74 7.00 -0.95
C PHE A 221 19.94 8.48 -1.28
N VAL A 222 18.85 9.26 -1.38
CA VAL A 222 18.91 10.69 -1.73
C VAL A 222 19.74 11.46 -0.71
N PHE A 223 19.54 11.20 0.59
CA PHE A 223 20.29 11.84 1.67
C PHE A 223 21.79 11.59 1.54
N CYS A 224 22.21 10.34 1.35
CA CYS A 224 23.63 10.00 1.19
C CYS A 224 24.21 10.62 -0.08
N ALA A 225 23.47 10.62 -1.20
CA ALA A 225 23.90 11.20 -2.46
C ALA A 225 24.05 12.72 -2.37
N VAL A 226 23.10 13.41 -1.75
CA VAL A 226 23.12 14.86 -1.53
C VAL A 226 24.32 15.27 -0.68
N ILE A 227 24.57 14.57 0.43
CA ILE A 227 25.74 14.84 1.26
C ILE A 227 27.04 14.60 0.48
N ALA A 228 27.11 13.52 -0.29
CA ALA A 228 28.28 13.20 -1.11
C ALA A 228 28.56 14.29 -2.15
N LEU A 229 27.52 14.75 -2.86
CA LEU A 229 27.62 15.81 -3.87
C LEU A 229 27.93 17.17 -3.24
N ALA A 230 27.31 17.53 -2.11
CA ALA A 230 27.63 18.73 -1.37
C ALA A 230 29.09 18.74 -0.90
N SER A 231 29.62 17.57 -0.49
CA SER A 231 31.03 17.40 -0.14
C SER A 231 31.95 17.51 -1.35
N GLN A 232 31.58 16.90 -2.48
CA GLN A 232 32.34 16.95 -3.72
C GLN A 232 32.44 18.37 -4.30
N ASN A 233 31.35 19.13 -4.21
CA ASN A 233 31.23 20.47 -4.80
C ASN A 233 31.63 21.59 -3.82
N GLY A 234 32.13 21.26 -2.62
CA GLY A 234 32.63 22.23 -1.63
C GLY A 234 31.59 22.89 -0.74
N LEU A 235 30.30 22.80 -1.07
CA LEU A 235 29.20 23.41 -0.30
C LEU A 235 29.08 22.88 1.13
N ALA A 236 29.35 21.59 1.33
CA ALA A 236 29.34 21.03 2.68
C ALA A 236 30.47 21.61 3.54
N HIS A 237 31.61 21.92 2.92
CA HIS A 237 32.73 22.58 3.59
C HIS A 237 32.43 24.04 3.92
N GLU A 238 31.55 24.69 3.16
CA GLU A 238 31.09 26.06 3.44
C GLU A 238 30.03 26.09 4.56
N TRP A 239 29.00 25.23 4.47
CA TRP A 239 27.80 25.34 5.32
C TRP A 239 27.71 24.31 6.44
N LEU A 240 28.14 23.06 6.21
CA LEU A 240 27.92 21.97 7.16
C LEU A 240 29.07 21.79 8.14
N TRP A 241 30.31 21.96 7.68
CA TRP A 241 31.50 21.73 8.50
C TRP A 241 32.67 22.68 8.18
N PRO A 242 32.50 24.00 8.32
CA PRO A 242 33.53 24.98 7.97
C PRO A 242 34.86 24.84 8.74
N GLY A 243 34.84 24.26 9.94
CA GLY A 243 36.05 24.00 10.72
C GLY A 243 36.73 22.66 10.43
N MET A 244 36.15 21.79 9.59
CA MET A 244 36.72 20.48 9.30
C MET A 244 37.89 20.62 8.33
N GLY A 245 38.96 19.88 8.60
CA GLY A 245 40.17 19.85 7.77
C GLY A 245 40.78 18.45 7.68
N GLY A 246 42.01 18.37 7.17
CA GLY A 246 42.69 17.14 6.82
C GLY A 246 41.98 16.37 5.69
N SER A 247 42.03 15.04 5.75
CA SER A 247 41.42 14.18 4.74
C SER A 247 39.90 14.05 4.85
N TRP A 248 39.29 14.58 5.92
CA TRP A 248 37.89 14.31 6.25
C TRP A 248 36.87 14.79 5.21
N PRO A 249 36.96 16.01 4.63
CA PRO A 249 35.98 16.44 3.63
C PRO A 249 35.95 15.51 2.41
N ASN A 250 37.12 15.04 1.98
CA ASN A 250 37.26 14.09 0.88
C ASN A 250 36.79 12.67 1.27
N LYS A 251 37.08 12.21 2.50
CA LYS A 251 36.57 10.93 3.03
C LYS A 251 35.05 10.92 3.11
N LEU A 252 34.42 11.99 3.61
CA LEU A 252 32.96 12.09 3.74
C LEU A 252 32.27 12.03 2.38
N ALA A 253 32.84 12.66 1.34
CA ALA A 253 32.35 12.52 -0.02
C ALA A 253 32.37 11.05 -0.46
N SER A 254 33.50 10.35 -0.33
CA SER A 254 33.65 8.95 -0.71
C SER A 254 32.76 7.99 0.09
N ILE A 255 32.60 8.22 1.40
CA ILE A 255 31.69 7.48 2.26
C ILE A 255 30.23 7.68 1.81
N GLY A 256 29.83 8.94 1.58
CA GLY A 256 28.50 9.29 1.12
C GLY A 256 28.15 8.63 -0.21
N PHE A 257 29.07 8.66 -1.18
CA PHE A 257 28.89 7.94 -2.43
C PHE A 257 28.73 6.44 -2.19
N SER A 258 29.64 5.81 -1.44
CA SER A 258 29.55 4.36 -1.16
C SER A 258 28.22 3.96 -0.51
N LEU A 259 27.76 4.70 0.50
CA LEU A 259 26.47 4.45 1.15
C LEU A 259 25.28 4.70 0.20
N SER A 260 25.35 5.73 -0.65
CA SER A 260 24.33 5.99 -1.67
C SER A 260 24.22 4.83 -2.66
N ALA A 261 25.34 4.26 -3.12
CA ALA A 261 25.35 3.11 -4.02
C ALA A 261 24.73 1.86 -3.38
N ALA A 262 25.07 1.60 -2.11
CA ALA A 262 24.48 0.52 -1.35
C ALA A 262 22.95 0.71 -1.23
N MET A 263 22.49 1.89 -0.82
CA MET A 263 21.06 2.19 -0.68
C MET A 263 20.32 2.09 -2.01
N LEU A 264 20.88 2.64 -3.09
CA LEU A 264 20.34 2.52 -4.45
C LEU A 264 20.20 1.06 -4.88
N THR A 265 21.24 0.25 -4.64
CA THR A 265 21.24 -1.15 -5.05
C THR A 265 20.24 -1.96 -4.22
N ILE A 266 20.11 -1.69 -2.91
CA ILE A 266 19.09 -2.32 -2.05
C ILE A 266 17.68 -1.89 -2.50
N PHE A 267 17.49 -0.61 -2.80
CA PHE A 267 16.25 -0.05 -3.30
C PHE A 267 15.83 -0.73 -4.62
N MET A 268 16.72 -0.77 -5.61
CA MET A 268 16.51 -1.44 -6.89
C MET A 268 16.10 -2.90 -6.70
N ARG A 269 16.85 -3.66 -5.89
CA ARG A 269 16.56 -5.08 -5.64
C ARG A 269 15.15 -5.29 -5.09
N ARG A 270 14.71 -4.44 -4.16
CA ARG A 270 13.37 -4.52 -3.56
C ARG A 270 12.27 -4.03 -4.51
N MET A 271 12.51 -2.96 -5.26
CA MET A 271 11.55 -2.37 -6.19
C MET A 271 11.27 -3.30 -7.38
N ILE A 272 12.32 -3.90 -7.95
CA ILE A 272 12.21 -4.80 -9.11
C ILE A 272 11.92 -6.24 -8.68
N GLN A 273 12.24 -6.61 -7.43
CA GLN A 273 12.20 -7.98 -6.90
C GLN A 273 13.15 -8.91 -7.68
N THR A 274 14.39 -8.45 -7.86
CA THR A 274 15.43 -9.14 -8.66
C THR A 274 15.68 -10.59 -8.22
N ARG A 275 15.50 -10.91 -6.94
CA ARG A 275 15.58 -12.29 -6.43
C ARG A 275 14.61 -13.24 -7.13
N GLN A 276 13.42 -12.78 -7.52
CA GLN A 276 12.41 -13.58 -8.20
C GLN A 276 12.60 -13.55 -9.72
N VAL A 277 12.92 -12.37 -10.28
CA VAL A 277 12.99 -12.15 -11.74
C VAL A 277 14.32 -12.65 -12.34
N VAL A 278 15.45 -12.43 -11.65
CA VAL A 278 16.82 -12.75 -12.12
C VAL A 278 17.70 -13.25 -10.96
N PRO A 279 17.43 -14.43 -10.37
CA PRO A 279 18.10 -14.91 -9.15
C PRO A 279 19.63 -15.02 -9.26
N ARG A 280 20.16 -15.35 -10.44
CA ARG A 280 21.61 -15.45 -10.67
C ARG A 280 22.29 -14.07 -10.63
N LEU A 281 21.68 -13.06 -11.25
CA LEU A 281 22.18 -11.68 -11.24
C LEU A 281 21.97 -11.00 -9.87
N ASP A 282 20.96 -11.42 -9.12
CA ASP A 282 20.73 -10.95 -7.75
C ASP A 282 21.89 -11.26 -6.79
N VAL A 283 22.62 -12.36 -7.03
CA VAL A 283 23.86 -12.67 -6.26
C VAL A 283 24.89 -11.57 -6.47
N ILE A 284 25.09 -11.13 -7.71
CA ILE A 284 26.04 -10.06 -8.05
C ILE A 284 25.66 -8.77 -7.32
N LEU A 285 24.38 -8.40 -7.34
CA LEU A 285 23.89 -7.21 -6.62
C LEU A 285 24.14 -7.30 -5.10
N ARG A 286 24.04 -8.49 -4.49
CA ARG A 286 24.39 -8.68 -3.07
C ARG A 286 25.88 -8.49 -2.79
N VAL A 287 26.74 -8.99 -3.66
CA VAL A 287 28.19 -8.78 -3.57
C VAL A 287 28.51 -7.29 -3.67
N LEU A 288 27.88 -6.57 -4.61
CA LEU A 288 28.03 -5.12 -4.74
C LEU A 288 27.58 -4.37 -3.48
N ILE A 289 26.43 -4.74 -2.91
CA ILE A 289 25.96 -4.14 -1.65
C ILE A 289 26.98 -4.36 -0.53
N ALA A 290 27.50 -5.58 -0.36
CA ALA A 290 28.50 -5.87 0.66
C ALA A 290 29.79 -5.06 0.45
N PHE A 291 30.25 -4.94 -0.79
CA PHE A 291 31.40 -4.10 -1.16
C PHE A 291 31.18 -2.62 -0.79
N PHE A 292 30.04 -2.04 -1.18
CA PHE A 292 29.73 -0.65 -0.90
C PHE A 292 29.47 -0.35 0.59
N LEU A 293 28.98 -1.32 1.36
CA LEU A 293 28.84 -1.19 2.82
C LEU A 293 30.17 -1.34 3.56
N ALA A 294 31.09 -2.14 3.03
CA ALA A 294 32.44 -2.27 3.59
C ALA A 294 33.34 -1.08 3.24
N GLY A 295 33.15 -0.47 2.06
CA GLY A 295 33.95 0.65 1.54
C GLY A 295 34.19 1.81 2.52
N PRO A 296 33.17 2.30 3.25
CA PRO A 296 33.34 3.35 4.26
C PRO A 296 34.38 3.01 5.34
N LEU A 297 34.39 1.76 5.83
CA LEU A 297 35.34 1.33 6.86
C LEU A 297 36.78 1.40 6.33
N PHE A 298 37.01 0.92 5.11
CA PHE A 298 38.33 1.00 4.48
C PHE A 298 38.74 2.45 4.17
N THR A 299 37.80 3.30 3.74
CA THR A 299 38.04 4.72 3.42
C THR A 299 38.52 5.51 4.65
N ILE A 300 38.02 5.18 5.83
CA ILE A 300 38.42 5.85 7.09
C ILE A 300 39.91 5.67 7.37
N PHE A 301 40.44 4.46 7.17
CA PHE A 301 41.82 4.10 7.51
C PHE A 301 42.80 4.20 6.33
N PHE A 302 42.37 3.98 5.09
CA PHE A 302 43.22 3.80 3.91
C PHE A 302 42.74 4.65 2.73
N TYR A 303 42.46 5.93 2.93
CA TYR A 303 41.83 6.78 1.91
C TYR A 303 42.63 6.86 0.60
N VAL A 304 43.94 7.11 0.68
CA VAL A 304 44.80 7.31 -0.50
C VAL A 304 44.86 6.04 -1.37
N GLU A 305 44.85 4.88 -0.72
CA GLU A 305 44.91 3.55 -1.31
C GLU A 305 43.55 3.12 -1.88
N THR A 306 42.46 3.62 -1.32
CA THR A 306 41.09 3.23 -1.68
C THR A 306 40.40 4.19 -2.64
N ALA A 307 40.84 5.44 -2.73
CA ALA A 307 40.16 6.47 -3.55
C ALA A 307 40.09 6.10 -5.04
N ALA A 308 41.20 5.64 -5.63
CA ALA A 308 41.22 5.22 -7.04
C ALA A 308 40.44 3.92 -7.29
N PRO A 309 40.63 2.83 -6.52
CA PRO A 309 39.82 1.61 -6.65
C PRO A 309 38.31 1.83 -6.47
N ILE A 310 37.90 2.70 -5.54
CA ILE A 310 36.48 3.04 -5.34
C ILE A 310 35.93 3.78 -6.56
N GLY A 311 36.69 4.73 -7.11
CA GLY A 311 36.30 5.42 -8.35
C GLY A 311 36.14 4.47 -9.54
N LEU A 312 37.07 3.51 -9.70
CA LEU A 312 36.98 2.47 -10.73
C LEU A 312 35.79 1.53 -10.51
N ALA A 313 35.57 1.10 -9.26
CA ALA A 313 34.42 0.29 -8.91
C ALA A 313 33.10 0.99 -9.27
N TRP A 314 33.00 2.29 -9.03
CA TRP A 314 31.85 3.11 -9.44
C TRP A 314 31.63 3.15 -10.94
N ALA A 315 32.72 3.32 -11.72
CA ALA A 315 32.68 3.33 -13.18
C ALA A 315 32.19 1.98 -13.76
N ILE A 316 32.47 0.86 -13.08
CA ILE A 316 32.06 -0.49 -13.51
C ILE A 316 30.66 -0.86 -12.98
N CYS A 317 30.35 -0.51 -11.73
CA CYS A 317 29.08 -0.89 -11.09
C CYS A 317 27.90 -0.14 -11.67
N SER A 318 28.05 1.13 -12.05
CA SER A 318 26.93 1.93 -12.58
C SER A 318 26.36 1.35 -13.90
N PRO A 319 27.18 1.01 -14.92
CA PRO A 319 26.71 0.30 -16.11
C PRO A 319 26.13 -1.08 -15.81
N LEU A 320 26.70 -1.82 -14.85
CA LEU A 320 26.22 -3.15 -14.49
C LEU A 320 24.82 -3.09 -13.85
N ILE A 321 24.58 -2.15 -12.94
CA ILE A 321 23.25 -1.89 -12.34
C ILE A 321 22.24 -1.53 -13.43
N MET A 322 22.63 -0.67 -14.38
CA MET A 322 21.80 -0.31 -15.53
C MET A 322 21.46 -1.53 -16.39
N LEU A 323 22.46 -2.34 -16.74
CA LEU A 323 22.27 -3.56 -17.55
C LEU A 323 21.30 -4.53 -16.87
N ILE A 324 21.44 -4.75 -15.56
CA ILE A 324 20.52 -5.62 -14.80
C ILE A 324 19.09 -5.04 -14.82
N GLY A 325 18.94 -3.72 -14.69
CA GLY A 325 17.65 -3.04 -14.82
C GLY A 325 17.00 -3.28 -16.19
N VAL A 326 17.77 -3.08 -17.26
CA VAL A 326 17.34 -3.32 -18.65
C VAL A 326 16.94 -4.78 -18.88
N VAL A 327 17.73 -5.74 -18.40
CA VAL A 327 17.39 -7.17 -18.49
C VAL A 327 16.08 -7.49 -17.77
N CYS A 328 15.82 -6.87 -16.61
CA CYS A 328 14.56 -7.02 -15.90
C CYS A 328 13.38 -6.38 -16.65
N ALA A 329 13.61 -5.25 -17.33
CA ALA A 329 12.62 -4.62 -18.18
C ALA A 329 12.24 -5.51 -19.38
N PHE A 330 13.21 -6.20 -20.01
CA PHE A 330 12.93 -7.17 -21.07
C PHE A 330 12.14 -8.39 -20.59
N LYS A 331 12.23 -8.74 -19.30
CA LYS A 331 11.38 -9.77 -18.67
C LYS A 331 9.95 -9.28 -18.34
N ARG A 332 9.53 -8.13 -18.88
CA ARG A 332 8.20 -7.52 -18.75
C ARG A 332 7.78 -7.19 -17.31
N GLN A 333 8.75 -6.96 -16.42
CA GLN A 333 8.48 -6.47 -15.08
C GLN A 333 8.15 -4.97 -15.13
N ARG A 334 6.89 -4.60 -14.84
CA ARG A 334 6.43 -3.20 -15.00
C ARG A 334 7.27 -2.19 -14.21
N SER A 335 7.68 -2.53 -12.99
CA SER A 335 8.51 -1.65 -12.15
C SER A 335 9.93 -1.43 -12.71
N ALA A 336 10.45 -2.34 -13.52
CA ALA A 336 11.78 -2.22 -14.10
C ALA A 336 11.85 -1.14 -15.18
N TYR A 337 10.78 -0.92 -15.95
CA TYR A 337 10.74 0.17 -16.94
C TYR A 337 10.91 1.55 -16.28
N TYR A 338 10.16 1.80 -15.20
CA TYR A 338 10.25 3.05 -14.45
C TYR A 338 11.63 3.24 -13.83
N PHE A 339 12.20 2.20 -13.25
CA PHE A 339 13.55 2.26 -12.70
C PHE A 339 14.58 2.58 -13.79
N THR A 340 14.59 1.82 -14.89
CA THR A 340 15.55 2.04 -15.98
C THR A 340 15.43 3.44 -16.57
N ALA A 341 14.21 3.94 -16.81
CA ALA A 341 14.00 5.28 -17.33
C ALA A 341 14.48 6.37 -16.35
N ALA A 342 14.15 6.24 -15.06
CA ALA A 342 14.52 7.21 -14.04
C ALA A 342 16.04 7.27 -13.80
N PHE A 343 16.71 6.11 -13.74
CA PHE A 343 18.11 6.02 -13.34
C PHE A 343 19.11 6.09 -14.50
N LEU A 344 18.65 6.12 -15.76
CA LEU A 344 19.54 6.15 -16.93
C LEU A 344 20.49 7.34 -16.93
N LEU A 345 19.94 8.54 -16.83
CA LEU A 345 20.74 9.78 -16.86
C LEU A 345 21.66 9.87 -15.65
N LEU A 346 21.19 9.47 -14.46
CA LEU A 346 22.00 9.45 -13.25
C LEU A 346 23.19 8.50 -13.36
N LEU A 347 22.98 7.27 -13.83
CA LEU A 347 24.04 6.28 -13.91
C LEU A 347 25.04 6.60 -15.03
N ILE A 348 24.60 7.19 -16.14
CA ILE A 348 25.50 7.74 -17.18
C ILE A 348 26.30 8.91 -16.62
N GLY A 349 25.65 9.85 -15.93
CA GLY A 349 26.31 10.97 -15.27
C GLY A 349 27.41 10.50 -14.33
N ASN A 350 27.09 9.60 -13.40
CA ASN A 350 28.06 9.03 -12.47
C ASN A 350 29.22 8.33 -13.18
N ALA A 351 28.94 7.49 -14.19
CA ALA A 351 29.99 6.81 -14.94
C ALA A 351 30.91 7.81 -15.66
N SER A 352 30.34 8.85 -16.28
CA SER A 352 31.11 9.90 -16.97
C SER A 352 32.00 10.70 -16.01
N SER A 353 31.47 11.09 -14.83
CA SER A 353 32.24 11.79 -13.79
C SER A 353 33.36 10.92 -13.21
N SER A 354 33.12 9.62 -13.01
CA SER A 354 34.14 8.69 -12.55
C SER A 354 35.27 8.51 -13.57
N LEU A 355 34.94 8.38 -14.86
CA LEU A 355 35.94 8.27 -15.93
C LEU A 355 36.73 9.56 -16.12
N ALA A 356 36.08 10.73 -15.99
CA ALA A 356 36.77 12.03 -16.01
C ALA A 356 37.72 12.17 -14.82
N ALA A 357 37.33 11.71 -13.62
CA ALA A 357 38.20 11.70 -12.45
C ALA A 357 39.41 10.77 -12.58
N LEU A 358 39.32 9.72 -13.41
CA LEU A 358 40.44 8.84 -13.77
C LEU A 358 41.33 9.42 -14.89
N GLY A 359 40.95 10.57 -15.47
CA GLY A 359 41.66 11.18 -16.60
C GLY A 359 41.37 10.51 -17.95
N MET A 360 40.33 9.66 -18.04
CA MET A 360 39.96 8.94 -19.26
C MET A 360 38.99 9.73 -20.16
N LEU A 361 38.27 10.70 -19.59
CA LEU A 361 37.38 11.62 -20.32
C LEU A 361 37.81 13.07 -20.08
N PRO A 362 37.56 13.97 -21.05
CA PRO A 362 37.80 15.40 -20.89
C PRO A 362 36.87 15.97 -19.81
N HIS A 363 37.31 17.05 -19.17
CA HIS A 363 36.48 17.74 -18.19
C HIS A 363 35.59 18.75 -18.90
N ASN A 364 34.28 18.66 -18.67
CA ASN A 364 33.30 19.57 -19.22
C ASN A 364 32.05 19.65 -18.31
N PRO A 365 31.08 20.54 -18.60
CA PRO A 365 29.86 20.65 -17.81
C PRO A 365 29.06 19.33 -17.71
N LEU A 366 29.11 18.46 -18.73
CA LEU A 366 28.43 17.16 -18.68
C LEU A 366 29.06 16.22 -17.66
N THR A 367 30.40 16.12 -17.62
CA THR A 367 31.11 15.27 -16.66
C THR A 367 31.08 15.83 -15.24
N ASN A 368 30.88 17.14 -15.06
CA ASN A 368 30.86 17.78 -13.74
C ASN A 368 29.44 17.80 -13.14
N TYR A 369 28.45 18.24 -13.92
CA TYR A 369 27.06 18.41 -13.47
C TYR A 369 26.13 17.25 -13.85
N GLY A 370 26.59 16.30 -14.67
CA GLY A 370 25.82 15.13 -15.11
C GLY A 370 25.13 14.35 -13.99
N PRO A 371 25.83 14.01 -12.88
CA PRO A 371 25.21 13.39 -11.71
C PRO A 371 24.05 14.19 -11.11
N GLN A 372 24.20 15.52 -10.98
CA GLN A 372 23.16 16.39 -10.41
C GLN A 372 21.93 16.45 -11.34
N VAL A 373 22.15 16.67 -12.65
CA VAL A 373 21.08 16.70 -13.65
C VAL A 373 20.35 15.35 -13.72
N GLY A 374 21.11 14.25 -13.77
CA GLY A 374 20.55 12.90 -13.78
C GLY A 374 19.76 12.58 -12.51
N SER A 375 20.22 13.06 -11.35
CA SER A 375 19.53 12.90 -10.08
C SER A 375 18.22 13.70 -10.02
N CYS A 376 18.15 14.92 -10.58
CA CYS A 376 16.89 15.65 -10.69
C CYS A 376 15.86 14.90 -11.55
N PHE A 377 16.30 14.39 -12.71
CA PHE A 377 15.43 13.58 -13.58
C PHE A 377 14.95 12.32 -12.87
N GLU A 378 15.84 11.63 -12.16
CA GLU A 378 15.53 10.46 -11.36
C GLU A 378 14.45 10.78 -10.33
N MET A 379 14.65 11.83 -9.51
CA MET A 379 13.69 12.25 -8.48
C MET A 379 12.31 12.56 -9.06
N LEU A 380 12.24 13.29 -10.17
CA LEU A 380 10.97 13.61 -10.82
C LEU A 380 10.29 12.35 -11.37
N MET A 381 11.03 11.49 -12.06
CA MET A 381 10.48 10.25 -12.63
C MET A 381 10.02 9.27 -11.54
N LEU A 382 10.75 9.18 -10.44
CA LEU A 382 10.37 8.30 -9.34
C LEU A 382 9.10 8.79 -8.63
N ALA A 383 8.90 10.11 -8.52
CA ALA A 383 7.65 10.67 -7.99
C ALA A 383 6.43 10.19 -8.80
N PHE A 384 6.54 10.19 -10.14
CA PHE A 384 5.50 9.65 -11.02
C PHE A 384 5.32 8.14 -10.88
N ALA A 385 6.42 7.38 -10.85
CA ALA A 385 6.38 5.93 -10.71
C ALA A 385 5.72 5.48 -9.39
N LEU A 386 6.00 6.22 -8.30
CA LEU A 386 5.41 5.97 -6.99
C LEU A 386 3.93 6.38 -6.94
N ALA A 387 3.56 7.49 -7.58
CA ALA A 387 2.15 7.90 -7.71
C ALA A 387 1.32 6.83 -8.47
N ASP A 388 1.83 6.29 -9.58
CA ASP A 388 1.18 5.19 -10.32
C ASP A 388 1.00 3.96 -9.43
N ARG A 389 2.02 3.62 -8.62
CA ARG A 389 1.92 2.51 -7.66
C ARG A 389 0.80 2.72 -6.63
N VAL A 390 0.61 3.93 -6.13
CA VAL A 390 -0.51 4.26 -5.22
C VAL A 390 -1.85 4.10 -5.93
N HIS A 391 -1.97 4.52 -7.19
CA HIS A 391 -3.18 4.30 -7.98
C HIS A 391 -3.48 2.82 -8.20
N VAL A 392 -2.48 2.00 -8.52
CA VAL A 392 -2.65 0.56 -8.69
C VAL A 392 -3.09 -0.11 -7.38
N MET A 393 -2.46 0.22 -6.25
CA MET A 393 -2.84 -0.32 -4.95
C MET A 393 -4.27 0.07 -4.56
N ARG A 394 -4.68 1.33 -4.79
CA ARG A 394 -6.06 1.76 -4.57
C ARG A 394 -7.05 0.97 -5.43
N ARG A 395 -6.75 0.74 -6.71
CA ARG A 395 -7.61 -0.07 -7.59
C ARG A 395 -7.75 -1.51 -7.09
N GLN A 396 -6.67 -2.12 -6.63
CA GLN A 396 -6.71 -3.47 -6.05
C GLN A 396 -7.54 -3.52 -4.76
N ALA A 397 -7.39 -2.53 -3.88
CA ALA A 397 -8.18 -2.44 -2.66
C ALA A 397 -9.68 -2.29 -2.94
N ILE A 398 -10.06 -1.40 -3.88
CA ILE A 398 -11.45 -1.22 -4.29
C ILE A 398 -12.01 -2.49 -4.92
N ALA A 399 -11.25 -3.18 -5.79
CA ALA A 399 -11.68 -4.43 -6.40
C ALA A 399 -11.86 -5.56 -5.36
N ALA A 400 -10.96 -5.68 -4.39
CA ALA A 400 -11.08 -6.64 -3.30
C ALA A 400 -12.31 -6.35 -2.42
N GLN A 401 -12.56 -5.08 -2.13
CA GLN A 401 -13.75 -4.65 -1.39
C GLN A 401 -15.05 -4.96 -2.16
N ALA A 402 -15.07 -4.71 -3.47
CA ALA A 402 -16.22 -5.04 -4.32
C ALA A 402 -16.51 -6.56 -4.35
N ASN A 403 -15.46 -7.38 -4.45
CA ASN A 403 -15.60 -8.84 -4.38
C ASN A 403 -16.14 -9.32 -3.03
N LEU A 404 -15.70 -8.71 -1.92
CA LEU A 404 -16.22 -9.03 -0.58
C LEU A 404 -17.71 -8.67 -0.46
N ILE A 405 -18.11 -7.48 -0.93
CA ILE A 405 -19.51 -7.04 -0.90
C ILE A 405 -20.38 -7.98 -1.74
N ALA A 406 -19.95 -8.34 -2.95
CA ALA A 406 -20.67 -9.29 -3.80
C ALA A 406 -20.79 -10.67 -3.14
N GLY A 407 -19.75 -11.14 -2.46
CA GLY A 407 -19.78 -12.38 -1.68
C GLY A 407 -20.79 -12.33 -0.53
N LEU A 408 -20.83 -11.22 0.23
CA LEU A 408 -21.79 -11.02 1.32
C LEU A 408 -23.23 -11.01 0.80
N GLN A 409 -23.52 -10.26 -0.28
CA GLN A 409 -24.86 -10.22 -0.89
C GLN A 409 -25.31 -11.60 -1.38
N THR A 410 -24.40 -12.38 -1.97
CA THR A 410 -24.69 -13.75 -2.40
C THR A 410 -25.02 -14.63 -1.19
N SER A 411 -24.27 -14.50 -0.09
CA SER A 411 -24.54 -15.27 1.13
C SER A 411 -25.84 -14.86 1.81
N GLU A 412 -26.17 -13.56 1.83
CA GLU A 412 -27.41 -13.02 2.38
C GLU A 412 -28.61 -13.58 1.60
N ARG A 413 -28.57 -13.53 0.27
CA ARG A 413 -29.63 -14.11 -0.57
C ARG A 413 -29.80 -15.61 -0.36
N MET A 414 -28.69 -16.35 -0.19
CA MET A 414 -28.75 -17.78 0.12
C MET A 414 -29.33 -18.07 1.50
N LEU A 415 -29.09 -17.19 2.48
CA LEU A 415 -29.68 -17.27 3.81
C LEU A 415 -31.19 -16.98 3.75
N GLU A 416 -31.61 -15.94 3.04
CA GLU A 416 -33.03 -15.61 2.83
C GLU A 416 -33.78 -16.79 2.21
N LEU A 417 -33.25 -17.37 1.13
CA LEU A 417 -33.85 -18.55 0.49
C LEU A 417 -33.94 -19.75 1.43
N ARG A 418 -32.91 -19.99 2.26
CA ARG A 418 -32.97 -21.06 3.27
C ARG A 418 -33.98 -20.78 4.36
N VAL A 419 -34.09 -19.54 4.83
CA VAL A 419 -35.07 -19.15 5.85
C VAL A 419 -36.48 -19.33 5.29
N GLU A 420 -36.73 -18.89 4.06
CA GLU A 420 -38.02 -19.08 3.38
C GLU A 420 -38.36 -20.57 3.25
N GLN A 421 -37.42 -21.38 2.75
CA GLN A 421 -37.60 -22.82 2.62
C GLN A 421 -37.90 -23.49 3.97
N ARG A 422 -37.13 -23.16 5.02
CA ARG A 422 -37.34 -23.71 6.36
C ARG A 422 -38.67 -23.28 6.95
N THR A 423 -39.09 -22.04 6.70
CA THR A 423 -40.38 -21.52 7.18
C THR A 423 -41.53 -22.29 6.52
N HIS A 424 -41.43 -22.55 5.21
CA HIS A 424 -42.42 -23.35 4.49
C HIS A 424 -42.47 -24.81 4.96
N GLU A 425 -41.32 -25.46 5.14
CA GLU A 425 -41.22 -26.82 5.70
C GLU A 425 -41.87 -26.90 7.09
N LEU A 426 -41.57 -25.93 7.96
CA LEU A 426 -42.11 -25.86 9.31
C LEU A 426 -43.64 -25.69 9.29
N GLN A 427 -44.15 -24.80 8.44
CA GLN A 427 -45.59 -24.59 8.29
C GLN A 427 -46.29 -25.87 7.84
N THR A 428 -45.75 -26.54 6.82
CA THR A 428 -46.30 -27.80 6.29
C THR A 428 -46.34 -28.89 7.37
N ALA A 429 -45.25 -29.04 8.14
CA ALA A 429 -45.19 -29.99 9.24
C ALA A 429 -46.20 -29.68 10.35
N ASN A 430 -46.37 -28.40 10.68
CA ASN A 430 -47.33 -27.95 11.69
C ASN A 430 -48.79 -28.23 11.26
N ASP A 431 -49.11 -27.98 9.99
CA ASP A 431 -50.44 -28.27 9.42
C ASP A 431 -50.74 -29.78 9.45
N HIS A 432 -49.74 -30.62 9.13
CA HIS A 432 -49.87 -32.07 9.25
C HIS A 432 -50.08 -32.54 10.70
N LEU A 433 -49.37 -31.96 11.67
CA LEU A 433 -49.56 -32.26 13.09
C LEU A 433 -50.95 -31.84 13.58
N ALA A 434 -51.44 -30.68 13.15
CA ALA A 434 -52.79 -30.20 13.47
C ALA A 434 -53.87 -31.17 12.94
N ALA A 435 -53.71 -31.65 11.70
CA ALA A 435 -54.64 -32.62 11.10
C ALA A 435 -54.67 -33.96 11.83
N LEU A 436 -53.52 -34.46 12.32
CA LEU A 436 -53.44 -35.69 13.11
C LEU A 436 -54.08 -35.57 14.51
N SER A 437 -54.40 -34.35 14.97
CA SER A 437 -54.96 -34.06 16.30
C SER A 437 -56.50 -33.91 16.32
N MET A 438 -57.22 -34.47 15.34
CA MET A 438 -58.69 -34.28 15.21
C MET A 438 -59.56 -35.45 15.70
N THR A 439 -58.96 -36.57 16.10
CA THR A 439 -59.65 -37.74 16.67
C THR A 439 -59.41 -37.83 18.18
N ASP A 440 -60.36 -38.43 18.90
CA ASP A 440 -60.19 -38.79 20.31
C ASP A 440 -59.40 -40.11 20.40
N GLY A 441 -58.28 -40.09 21.13
CA GLY A 441 -57.35 -41.22 21.20
C GLY A 441 -57.91 -42.47 21.88
N LEU A 442 -58.98 -42.35 22.68
CA LEU A 442 -59.59 -43.49 23.38
C LEU A 442 -60.67 -44.17 22.54
N THR A 443 -61.55 -43.37 21.93
CA THR A 443 -62.80 -43.83 21.30
C THR A 443 -62.72 -43.91 19.78
N GLY A 444 -61.72 -43.27 19.15
CA GLY A 444 -61.52 -43.27 17.69
C GLY A 444 -62.56 -42.48 16.88
N ILE A 445 -63.49 -41.79 17.56
CA ILE A 445 -64.40 -40.81 16.95
C ILE A 445 -63.75 -39.41 16.96
N SER A 446 -64.44 -38.41 16.43
CA SER A 446 -63.93 -37.03 16.42
C SER A 446 -63.76 -36.50 17.85
N ASN A 447 -62.79 -35.63 18.09
CA ASN A 447 -62.68 -34.94 19.38
C ASN A 447 -63.47 -33.62 19.40
N ARG A 448 -63.54 -32.97 20.56
CA ARG A 448 -64.22 -31.68 20.74
C ARG A 448 -63.76 -30.61 19.74
N ARG A 449 -62.46 -30.51 19.44
CA ARG A 449 -61.94 -29.52 18.48
C ARG A 449 -62.57 -29.71 17.10
N ARG A 450 -62.61 -30.96 16.63
CA ARG A 450 -63.23 -31.29 15.34
C ARG A 450 -64.75 -31.05 15.36
N PHE A 451 -65.41 -31.29 16.49
CA PHE A 451 -66.83 -30.96 16.65
C PHE A 451 -67.09 -29.46 16.52
N ASP A 452 -66.34 -28.63 17.23
CA ASP A 452 -66.53 -27.16 17.20
C ASP A 452 -66.28 -26.59 15.80
N GLU A 453 -65.26 -27.09 15.08
CA GLU A 453 -64.97 -26.72 13.69
C GLU A 453 -66.11 -27.08 12.74
N VAL A 454 -66.60 -28.31 12.80
CA VAL A 454 -67.69 -28.78 11.95
C VAL A 454 -69.00 -28.09 12.30
N LEU A 455 -69.26 -27.83 13.58
CA LEU A 455 -70.44 -27.08 14.02
C LEU A 455 -70.44 -25.67 13.44
N ALA A 456 -69.31 -24.96 13.49
CA ALA A 456 -69.21 -23.63 12.91
C ALA A 456 -69.41 -23.66 11.38
N ALA A 457 -68.81 -24.63 10.69
CA ALA A 457 -68.94 -24.79 9.24
C ALA A 457 -70.38 -25.13 8.82
N GLU A 458 -71.00 -26.11 9.48
CA GLU A 458 -72.37 -26.55 9.19
C GLU A 458 -73.41 -25.54 9.64
N TRP A 459 -73.18 -24.77 10.71
CA TRP A 459 -74.02 -23.62 11.07
C TRP A 459 -74.04 -22.57 9.97
N ALA A 460 -72.87 -22.20 9.45
CA ALA A 460 -72.77 -21.25 8.35
C ALA A 460 -73.39 -21.80 7.05
N ARG A 461 -73.29 -23.11 6.80
CA ARG A 461 -73.98 -23.77 5.68
C ARG A 461 -75.49 -23.75 5.87
N ALA A 462 -75.97 -24.07 7.07
CA ALA A 462 -77.38 -24.08 7.46
C ALA A 462 -78.05 -22.72 7.31
N ALA A 463 -77.38 -21.66 7.77
CA ALA A 463 -77.82 -20.29 7.56
C ALA A 463 -77.94 -19.92 6.06
N ARG A 464 -76.96 -20.30 5.23
CA ARG A 464 -76.99 -19.98 3.79
C ARG A 464 -78.04 -20.74 3.01
N GLN A 465 -78.24 -22.01 3.34
CA GLN A 465 -79.15 -22.91 2.61
C GLN A 465 -80.56 -22.94 3.20
N GLN A 466 -80.80 -22.24 4.33
CA GLN A 466 -82.09 -22.19 5.02
C GLN A 466 -82.64 -23.59 5.34
N HIS A 467 -81.76 -24.48 5.82
CA HIS A 467 -82.12 -25.82 6.27
C HIS A 467 -81.85 -25.99 7.77
N SER A 468 -82.54 -26.94 8.39
CA SER A 468 -82.41 -27.23 9.81
C SER A 468 -81.07 -27.90 10.10
N LEU A 469 -80.43 -27.53 11.21
CA LEU A 469 -79.26 -28.20 11.76
C LEU A 469 -79.65 -28.75 13.14
N ALA A 470 -79.52 -30.06 13.30
CA ALA A 470 -79.69 -30.70 14.59
C ALA A 470 -78.35 -30.98 15.25
N ILE A 471 -78.32 -30.80 16.56
CA ILE A 471 -77.23 -31.27 17.41
C ILE A 471 -77.82 -32.03 18.60
N GLY A 472 -77.04 -32.95 19.14
CA GLY A 472 -77.36 -33.59 20.41
C GLY A 472 -76.17 -33.70 21.31
N LEU A 473 -76.41 -33.53 22.61
CA LEU A 473 -75.46 -33.78 23.68
C LEU A 473 -75.93 -35.02 24.46
N LEU A 474 -75.03 -35.97 24.60
CA LEU A 474 -75.24 -37.24 25.28
C LEU A 474 -74.34 -37.29 26.50
N ASP A 475 -74.91 -37.76 27.61
CA ASP A 475 -74.16 -38.05 28.84
C ASP A 475 -74.49 -39.47 29.30
N ILE A 476 -73.46 -40.20 29.72
CA ILE A 476 -73.64 -41.55 30.28
C ILE A 476 -74.16 -41.45 31.71
N ASP A 477 -75.35 -42.01 31.94
CA ASP A 477 -76.01 -41.92 33.23
C ASP A 477 -75.21 -42.63 34.32
N PHE A 478 -74.93 -41.91 35.41
CA PHE A 478 -74.18 -42.41 36.59
C PHE A 478 -72.77 -42.93 36.29
N PHE A 479 -72.12 -42.46 35.22
CA PHE A 479 -70.80 -42.96 34.79
C PHE A 479 -69.71 -42.90 35.87
N LYS A 480 -69.70 -41.88 36.73
CA LYS A 480 -68.78 -41.84 37.88
C LYS A 480 -68.92 -43.06 38.79
N GLN A 481 -70.15 -43.46 39.10
CA GLN A 481 -70.42 -44.65 39.93
C GLN A 481 -70.07 -45.94 39.20
N TYR A 482 -70.21 -45.97 37.87
CA TYR A 482 -69.74 -47.06 37.04
C TYR A 482 -68.21 -47.22 37.16
N ASN A 483 -67.46 -46.13 37.04
CA ASN A 483 -66.00 -46.14 37.19
C ASN A 483 -65.55 -46.50 38.61
N ASP A 484 -66.21 -45.95 39.62
CA ASP A 484 -65.87 -46.21 41.02
C ASP A 484 -66.07 -47.69 41.39
N HIS A 485 -67.00 -48.38 40.71
CA HIS A 485 -67.30 -49.80 40.94
C HIS A 485 -66.47 -50.76 40.07
N TYR A 486 -66.40 -50.52 38.75
CA TYR A 486 -65.75 -51.44 37.80
C TYR A 486 -64.29 -51.06 37.47
N GLY A 487 -63.82 -49.92 37.96
CA GLY A 487 -62.50 -49.37 37.67
C GLY A 487 -62.41 -48.64 36.33
N HIS A 488 -61.43 -47.75 36.22
CA HIS A 488 -61.26 -46.90 35.03
C HIS A 488 -61.05 -47.66 33.72
N GLN A 489 -60.40 -48.83 33.75
CA GLN A 489 -60.22 -49.64 32.53
C GLN A 489 -61.54 -50.16 31.96
N ALA A 490 -62.46 -50.60 32.82
CA ALA A 490 -63.81 -50.99 32.41
C ALA A 490 -64.63 -49.78 31.97
N GLY A 491 -64.39 -48.61 32.57
CA GLY A 491 -64.89 -47.32 32.11
C GLY A 491 -64.48 -46.96 30.69
N ASP A 492 -63.19 -47.12 30.37
CA ASP A 492 -62.64 -46.88 29.04
C ASP A 492 -63.24 -47.83 27.99
N ASP A 493 -63.40 -49.11 28.33
CA ASP A 493 -64.08 -50.07 27.45
C ASP A 493 -65.56 -49.74 27.26
N CYS A 494 -66.23 -49.26 28.32
CA CYS A 494 -67.59 -48.74 28.22
C CYS A 494 -67.67 -47.56 27.24
N LEU A 495 -66.78 -46.58 27.37
CA LEU A 495 -66.71 -45.42 26.48
C LEU A 495 -66.47 -45.81 25.02
N ARG A 496 -65.60 -46.80 24.76
CA ARG A 496 -65.39 -47.33 23.40
C ARG A 496 -66.65 -47.96 22.81
N ARG A 497 -67.36 -48.78 23.60
CA ARG A 497 -68.59 -49.45 23.14
C ARG A 497 -69.73 -48.46 22.92
N VAL A 498 -69.88 -47.48 23.82
CA VAL A 498 -70.83 -46.37 23.66
C VAL A 498 -70.50 -45.56 22.40
N ALA A 499 -69.24 -45.20 22.18
CA ALA A 499 -68.83 -44.47 20.99
C ALA A 499 -69.13 -45.23 19.69
N GLN A 500 -68.90 -46.54 19.66
CA GLN A 500 -69.19 -47.40 18.51
C GLN A 500 -70.71 -47.53 18.26
N ALA A 501 -71.48 -47.76 19.32
CA ALA A 501 -72.94 -47.86 19.24
C ALA A 501 -73.58 -46.52 18.83
N PHE A 502 -73.05 -45.40 19.31
CA PHE A 502 -73.51 -44.08 18.92
C PHE A 502 -73.17 -43.80 17.45
N LYS A 503 -71.92 -44.05 17.04
CA LYS A 503 -71.49 -43.88 15.65
C LYS A 503 -72.34 -44.73 14.70
N SER A 504 -72.73 -45.96 15.07
CA SER A 504 -73.53 -46.83 14.18
C SER A 504 -74.94 -46.30 13.91
N GLN A 505 -75.49 -45.42 14.75
CA GLN A 505 -76.79 -44.80 14.52
C GLN A 505 -76.74 -43.58 13.57
N LEU A 506 -75.56 -42.98 13.39
CA LEU A 506 -75.35 -41.82 12.51
C LEU A 506 -74.37 -42.17 11.39
N GLN A 507 -74.92 -42.55 10.25
CA GLN A 507 -74.16 -43.05 9.09
C GLN A 507 -74.42 -42.23 7.82
N ARG A 508 -75.18 -41.12 7.89
CA ARG A 508 -75.44 -40.29 6.71
C ARG A 508 -74.19 -39.49 6.37
N GLY A 509 -73.94 -39.30 5.07
CA GLY A 509 -72.88 -38.40 4.60
C GLY A 509 -73.17 -36.97 5.04
N GLY A 510 -72.48 -36.50 6.08
CA GLY A 510 -72.68 -35.19 6.70
C GLY A 510 -72.83 -35.24 8.22
N ASP A 511 -73.17 -36.41 8.78
CA ASP A 511 -73.27 -36.56 10.23
C ASP A 511 -71.86 -36.58 10.87
N LEU A 512 -71.74 -35.98 12.05
CA LEU A 512 -70.54 -36.06 12.87
C LEU A 512 -70.90 -36.61 14.25
N VAL A 513 -70.13 -37.60 14.73
CA VAL A 513 -70.15 -38.03 16.13
C VAL A 513 -68.78 -37.71 16.74
N ALA A 514 -68.80 -37.08 17.91
CA ALA A 514 -67.60 -36.66 18.62
C ALA A 514 -67.69 -36.96 20.12
N ARG A 515 -66.53 -37.18 20.74
CA ARG A 515 -66.39 -37.17 22.19
C ARG A 515 -66.19 -35.72 22.63
N TYR A 516 -67.17 -35.18 23.33
CA TYR A 516 -67.20 -33.76 23.72
C TYR A 516 -66.31 -33.52 24.95
N GLY A 517 -66.26 -34.47 25.89
CA GLY A 517 -65.34 -34.45 27.03
C GLY A 517 -65.69 -35.54 28.04
N GLY A 518 -64.70 -36.24 28.60
CA GLY A 518 -64.96 -37.27 29.62
C GLY A 518 -65.94 -38.35 29.13
N GLU A 519 -67.12 -38.39 29.72
CA GLU A 519 -68.27 -39.25 29.41
C GLU A 519 -69.32 -38.63 28.48
N GLU A 520 -69.10 -37.40 28.04
CA GLU A 520 -69.99 -36.64 27.18
C GLU A 520 -69.66 -36.89 25.70
N PHE A 521 -70.70 -37.15 24.92
CA PHE A 521 -70.63 -37.31 23.48
C PHE A 521 -71.56 -36.31 22.81
N ALA A 522 -71.27 -35.98 21.57
CA ALA A 522 -72.08 -35.05 20.81
C ALA A 522 -72.26 -35.52 19.37
N PHE A 523 -73.38 -35.13 18.76
CA PHE A 523 -73.59 -35.30 17.33
C PHE A 523 -73.99 -34.01 16.64
N ILE A 524 -73.68 -33.93 15.35
CA ILE A 524 -74.15 -32.90 14.41
C ILE A 524 -74.82 -33.63 13.26
N ALA A 525 -76.06 -33.27 12.95
CA ALA A 525 -76.83 -33.83 11.84
C ALA A 525 -77.42 -32.70 10.99
N PRO A 526 -76.82 -32.39 9.83
CA PRO A 526 -77.34 -31.38 8.90
C PRO A 526 -78.64 -31.82 8.23
N ALA A 527 -79.51 -30.86 7.88
CA ALA A 527 -80.81 -31.08 7.24
C ALA A 527 -81.76 -32.02 8.04
N VAL A 528 -81.71 -31.93 9.37
CA VAL A 528 -82.52 -32.73 10.30
C VAL A 528 -83.36 -31.78 11.16
N ASP A 529 -84.68 -32.02 11.18
CA ASP A 529 -85.63 -31.28 12.02
C ASP A 529 -85.70 -31.84 13.45
N ALA A 530 -86.48 -31.19 14.33
CA ALA A 530 -86.59 -31.55 15.74
C ALA A 530 -87.12 -32.97 15.97
N ASP A 531 -88.12 -33.40 15.21
CA ASP A 531 -88.75 -34.71 15.34
C ASP A 531 -87.78 -35.83 14.90
N GLN A 532 -87.07 -35.60 13.79
CA GLN A 532 -86.03 -36.52 13.31
C GLN A 532 -84.83 -36.56 14.25
N ALA A 533 -84.41 -35.41 14.80
CA ALA A 533 -83.32 -35.33 15.77
C ALA A 533 -83.66 -36.12 17.05
N LEU A 534 -84.89 -35.99 17.52
CA LEU A 534 -85.39 -36.74 18.67
C LEU A 534 -85.44 -38.25 18.36
N ALA A 535 -85.91 -38.63 17.17
CA ALA A 535 -85.92 -40.03 16.74
C ALA A 535 -84.50 -40.64 16.66
N ILE A 536 -83.51 -39.88 16.19
CA ILE A 536 -82.10 -40.28 16.19
C ILE A 536 -81.61 -40.48 17.63
N ALA A 537 -81.88 -39.51 18.52
CA ALA A 537 -81.49 -39.62 19.92
C ALA A 537 -82.16 -40.82 20.62
N ASP A 538 -83.44 -41.07 20.38
CA ASP A 538 -84.13 -42.25 20.92
C ASP A 538 -83.54 -43.57 20.39
N ALA A 539 -83.16 -43.60 19.11
CA ALA A 539 -82.47 -44.75 18.53
C ALA A 539 -81.11 -44.98 19.21
N VAL A 540 -80.36 -43.91 19.50
CA VAL A 540 -79.09 -43.98 20.25
C VAL A 540 -79.31 -44.48 21.67
N CYS A 541 -80.30 -43.96 22.40
CA CYS A 541 -80.67 -44.44 23.74
C CYS A 541 -80.98 -45.94 23.73
N LYS A 542 -81.79 -46.40 22.77
CA LYS A 542 -82.14 -47.83 22.61
C LYS A 542 -80.93 -48.68 22.22
N ALA A 543 -80.10 -48.21 21.30
CA ALA A 543 -78.90 -48.92 20.85
C ALA A 543 -77.92 -49.10 22.01
N ILE A 544 -77.71 -48.07 22.84
CA ILE A 544 -76.82 -48.17 23.99
C ILE A 544 -77.42 -49.06 25.08
N ALA A 545 -78.73 -48.94 25.36
CA ALA A 545 -79.40 -49.84 26.29
C ALA A 545 -79.35 -51.31 25.84
N SER A 546 -79.37 -51.57 24.52
CA SER A 546 -79.26 -52.92 23.93
C SER A 546 -77.87 -53.54 24.01
N LEU A 547 -76.84 -52.77 24.40
CA LEU A 547 -75.52 -53.33 24.70
C LEU A 547 -75.52 -54.17 25.98
N GLU A 548 -76.57 -54.06 26.81
CA GLU A 548 -76.76 -54.78 28.08
C GLU A 548 -75.53 -54.70 29.00
N LEU A 549 -74.81 -53.57 28.98
CA LEU A 549 -73.63 -53.36 29.82
C LEU A 549 -74.05 -53.31 31.29
N PRO A 550 -73.53 -54.21 32.16
CA PRO A 550 -73.94 -54.26 33.57
C PRO A 550 -73.58 -52.97 34.30
N HIS A 551 -74.54 -52.38 35.01
CA HIS A 551 -74.29 -51.23 35.88
C HIS A 551 -74.96 -51.43 37.24
N ALA A 552 -74.23 -52.02 38.19
CA ALA A 552 -74.76 -52.42 39.50
C ALA A 552 -75.41 -51.29 40.31
N HIS A 553 -74.93 -50.05 40.13
CA HIS A 553 -75.44 -48.85 40.81
C HIS A 553 -76.37 -48.00 39.92
N GLY A 554 -76.60 -48.43 38.68
CA GLY A 554 -77.51 -47.78 37.74
C GLY A 554 -78.95 -48.26 37.91
N PRO A 555 -79.96 -47.39 37.64
CA PRO A 555 -81.36 -47.81 37.60
C PRO A 555 -81.57 -48.94 36.59
N GLY A 556 -82.15 -50.06 37.03
CA GLY A 556 -82.41 -51.21 36.17
C GLY A 556 -81.18 -52.10 35.88
N GLY A 557 -80.06 -51.91 36.59
CA GLY A 557 -78.90 -52.81 36.56
C GLY A 557 -78.05 -52.76 35.28
N ARG A 558 -78.31 -51.80 34.39
CA ARG A 558 -77.62 -51.64 33.10
C ARG A 558 -77.24 -50.19 32.82
N LEU A 559 -76.23 -50.00 31.98
CA LEU A 559 -75.79 -48.69 31.53
C LEU A 559 -76.87 -48.06 30.64
N THR A 560 -77.14 -46.77 30.87
CA THR A 560 -78.10 -45.97 30.11
C THR A 560 -77.51 -44.60 29.82
N VAL A 561 -78.14 -43.85 28.91
CA VAL A 561 -77.70 -42.51 28.54
C VAL A 561 -78.88 -41.54 28.53
N SER A 562 -78.57 -40.28 28.83
CA SER A 562 -79.49 -39.17 28.64
C SER A 562 -79.01 -38.34 27.46
N ILE A 563 -79.93 -37.92 26.59
CA ILE A 563 -79.60 -37.11 25.41
C ILE A 563 -80.48 -35.87 25.36
N GLY A 564 -79.87 -34.70 25.19
CA GLY A 564 -80.56 -33.47 24.86
C GLY A 564 -80.34 -33.10 23.41
N VAL A 565 -81.42 -32.87 22.66
CA VAL A 565 -81.34 -32.44 21.26
C VAL A 565 -81.91 -31.05 21.06
N ALA A 566 -81.32 -30.32 20.12
CA ALA A 566 -81.85 -29.06 19.61
C ALA A 566 -81.70 -29.04 18.09
N ALA A 567 -82.75 -28.63 17.38
CA ALA A 567 -82.75 -28.57 15.92
C ALA A 567 -83.34 -27.25 15.44
N TRP A 568 -82.48 -26.36 14.92
CA TRP A 568 -82.86 -25.02 14.50
C TRP A 568 -82.51 -24.77 13.04
N THR A 569 -83.32 -23.98 12.36
CA THR A 569 -82.89 -23.28 11.13
C THR A 569 -82.24 -21.96 11.55
N PRO A 570 -80.92 -21.76 11.35
CA PRO A 570 -80.25 -20.57 11.85
C PRO A 570 -80.84 -19.26 11.29
N LEU A 571 -81.28 -18.38 12.18
CA LEU A 571 -81.76 -17.04 11.86
C LEU A 571 -80.62 -16.00 11.97
N ALA A 572 -80.80 -14.85 11.34
CA ALA A 572 -79.84 -13.74 11.43
C ALA A 572 -79.64 -13.32 12.90
N GLY A 573 -78.40 -13.38 13.38
CA GLY A 573 -78.03 -13.00 14.76
C GLY A 573 -77.89 -14.14 15.76
N ALA A 574 -78.31 -15.37 15.42
CA ALA A 574 -78.09 -16.55 16.26
C ALA A 574 -76.68 -17.12 16.07
N ALA A 575 -76.02 -17.53 17.16
CA ALA A 575 -74.69 -18.12 17.14
C ALA A 575 -74.74 -19.65 17.33
N PRO A 576 -73.73 -20.40 16.85
CA PRO A 576 -73.63 -21.85 17.11
C PRO A 576 -73.65 -22.22 18.60
N ALA A 577 -73.19 -21.32 19.47
CA ALA A 577 -73.22 -21.50 20.91
C ALA A 577 -74.66 -21.53 21.49
N ASP A 578 -75.62 -20.90 20.82
CA ASP A 578 -77.00 -20.83 21.31
C ASP A 578 -77.74 -22.14 21.12
N ILE A 579 -77.59 -22.81 19.98
CA ILE A 579 -78.16 -24.15 19.76
C ILE A 579 -77.52 -25.17 20.71
N LEU A 580 -76.21 -25.06 20.99
CA LEU A 580 -75.51 -25.92 21.93
C LEU A 580 -76.05 -25.77 23.35
N ARG A 581 -76.33 -24.53 23.77
CA ARG A 581 -76.97 -24.23 25.06
C ARG A 581 -78.39 -24.82 25.13
N ALA A 582 -79.13 -24.80 24.03
CA ALA A 582 -80.46 -25.41 23.97
C ALA A 582 -80.40 -26.94 24.11
N ALA A 583 -79.44 -27.61 23.44
CA ALA A 583 -79.22 -29.04 23.59
C ALA A 583 -78.80 -29.42 25.02
N ASP A 584 -77.95 -28.60 25.66
CA ASP A 584 -77.55 -28.80 27.07
C ASP A 584 -78.74 -28.67 28.03
N GLN A 585 -79.61 -27.67 27.81
CA GLN A 585 -80.84 -27.53 28.59
C GLN A 585 -81.79 -28.72 28.41
N ALA A 586 -81.91 -29.25 27.20
CA ALA A 586 -82.66 -30.48 26.96
C ALA A 586 -82.04 -31.69 27.67
N LEU A 587 -80.71 -31.81 27.66
CA LEU A 587 -80.00 -32.90 28.34
C LEU A 587 -80.21 -32.82 29.86
N TYR A 588 -80.17 -31.61 30.41
CA TYR A 588 -80.49 -31.36 31.81
C TYR A 588 -81.92 -31.78 32.15
N ARG A 589 -82.91 -31.46 31.29
CA ARG A 589 -84.29 -31.94 31.44
C ARG A 589 -84.38 -33.47 31.39
N ALA A 590 -83.68 -34.12 30.46
CA ALA A 590 -83.65 -35.59 30.36
C ALA A 590 -83.15 -36.23 31.68
N LYS A 591 -82.10 -35.65 32.28
CA LYS A 591 -81.57 -36.10 33.57
C LYS A 591 -82.57 -35.90 34.73
N GLN A 592 -83.32 -34.80 34.74
CA GLN A 592 -84.33 -34.51 35.77
C GLN A 592 -85.57 -35.40 35.66
N LEU A 593 -86.00 -35.73 34.45
CA LEU A 593 -87.19 -36.54 34.19
C LEU A 593 -86.97 -38.05 34.40
N GLY A 594 -85.84 -38.43 35.01
CA GLY A 594 -85.55 -39.80 35.40
C GLY A 594 -84.51 -40.51 34.53
N ARG A 595 -83.76 -39.77 33.69
CA ARG A 595 -82.66 -40.30 32.85
C ARG A 595 -83.12 -41.33 31.81
N ASN A 596 -82.18 -41.99 31.13
CA ASN A 596 -82.42 -43.01 30.10
C ASN A 596 -83.45 -42.58 29.04
N ARG A 597 -83.29 -41.36 28.50
CA ARG A 597 -84.23 -40.76 27.56
C ARG A 597 -83.59 -39.67 26.72
N ALA A 598 -84.24 -39.37 25.61
CA ALA A 598 -83.98 -38.15 24.85
C ALA A 598 -85.03 -37.08 25.18
N GLU A 599 -84.60 -35.82 25.25
CA GLU A 599 -85.48 -34.65 25.33
C GLU A 599 -85.09 -33.66 24.24
N VAL A 600 -86.07 -32.91 23.72
CA VAL A 600 -85.87 -31.87 22.71
C VAL A 600 -86.10 -30.47 23.30
N HIS A 601 -85.35 -29.48 22.83
CA HIS A 601 -85.56 -28.06 23.13
C HIS A 601 -86.18 -27.31 21.96
#